data_AF-A0A480BVT2-F1
#
_entry.id   AF-A0A480BVT2-F1
#
_cell.length_a   1.000
_cell.length_b   1.000
_cell.length_c   1.000
_cell.angle_alpha   90.00
_cell.angle_beta   90.00
_cell.angle_gamma   90.00
#
_symmetry.space_group_name_H-M   'P 1'
#
loop_
_entity.id
_entity.type
_entity.pdbx_description
1 polymer ?
#
loop_
_entity_poly.entity_id
_entity_poly.type
_entity_poly.pdbx_seq_one_letter_code
_entity_poly.pdbx_strand_id
1 'polypeptide(L)'
;ALIAAAAGAGARLVALPENFSFLGRREQDKLTVAETDGDGPLQDFLANAAHRHGIHLVGGTIPLRGGDPRRVRAACLLYGPDGQRLARYDKMHLFDVSVAGGHEHYHESASIEPGDEP
;
A
#
# COMPACT_ATOMS: atom_id res chain seq x y z
N ALA A 1 15.30 0.16 -9.02
CA ALA A 1 15.62 0.13 -10.47
C ALA A 1 14.46 0.66 -11.32
N LEU A 2 13.24 0.11 -11.21
CA LEU A 2 12.11 0.49 -12.07
C LEU A 2 11.64 1.96 -11.92
N ILE A 3 11.54 2.47 -10.69
CA ILE A 3 11.18 3.89 -10.44
C ILE A 3 12.16 4.83 -11.15
N ALA A 4 13.46 4.58 -10.97
CA ALA A 4 14.53 5.37 -11.59
C ALA A 4 14.49 5.30 -13.12
N ALA A 5 14.22 4.12 -13.69
CA ALA A 5 14.10 3.96 -15.14
C ALA A 5 12.91 4.74 -15.71
N ALA A 6 11.75 4.69 -15.05
CA ALA A 6 10.58 5.47 -15.44
C ALA A 6 10.84 6.99 -15.36
N ALA A 7 11.44 7.46 -14.26
CA ALA A 7 11.82 8.86 -14.11
C ALA A 7 12.85 9.30 -15.15
N GLY A 8 13.86 8.47 -15.43
CA GLY A 8 14.87 8.73 -16.47
C GLY A 8 14.29 8.78 -17.88
N ALA A 9 13.18 8.10 -18.13
CA ALA A 9 12.41 8.19 -19.37
C ALA A 9 11.45 9.39 -19.42
N GLY A 10 11.46 10.27 -18.40
CA GLY A 10 10.66 11.49 -18.35
C GLY A 10 9.31 11.36 -17.64
N ALA A 11 9.03 10.24 -16.97
CA ALA A 11 7.80 10.10 -16.19
C ALA A 11 7.76 11.13 -15.04
N ARG A 12 6.62 11.81 -14.89
CA ARG A 12 6.36 12.77 -13.79
C ARG A 12 5.47 12.19 -12.68
N LEU A 13 4.84 11.07 -12.98
CA LEU A 13 4.04 10.26 -12.07
C LEU A 13 4.39 8.79 -12.29
N VAL A 14 4.61 8.07 -11.21
CA VAL A 14 4.86 6.62 -11.20
C VAL A 14 3.90 5.99 -10.20
N ALA A 15 3.29 4.87 -10.58
CA ALA A 15 2.40 4.11 -9.71
C ALA A 15 2.93 2.69 -9.49
N LEU A 16 3.06 2.31 -8.22
CA LEU A 16 3.36 0.96 -7.81
C LEU A 16 2.06 0.15 -7.68
N PRO A 17 2.10 -1.18 -7.84
CA PRO A 17 0.92 -2.02 -7.71
C PRO A 17 0.50 -2.23 -6.25
N GLU A 18 -0.70 -2.80 -6.06
CA GLU A 18 -1.15 -3.30 -4.76
C GLU A 18 -0.14 -4.29 -4.16
N ASN A 19 0.10 -4.23 -2.84
CA ASN A 19 1.00 -5.12 -2.10
C ASN A 19 2.43 -5.19 -2.68
N PHE A 20 2.92 -4.11 -3.32
CA PHE A 20 4.23 -4.12 -3.99
C PHE A 20 5.40 -4.51 -3.07
N SER A 21 5.26 -4.23 -1.78
CA SER A 21 6.30 -4.43 -0.78
C SER A 21 6.29 -5.83 -0.18
N PHE A 22 5.14 -6.48 -0.11
CA PHE A 22 4.98 -7.75 0.58
C PHE A 22 3.71 -8.48 0.13
N LEU A 23 3.87 -9.74 -0.26
CA LEU A 23 2.76 -10.67 -0.46
C LEU A 23 3.02 -11.93 0.37
N GLY A 24 2.29 -12.07 1.47
CA GLY A 24 2.41 -13.19 2.41
C GLY A 24 1.85 -14.49 1.85
N ARG A 25 2.15 -15.61 2.51
CA ARG A 25 1.50 -16.90 2.20
C ARG A 25 0.08 -16.95 2.75
N ARG A 26 -0.15 -16.23 3.84
CA ARG A 26 -1.46 -16.03 4.47
C ARG A 26 -1.71 -14.55 4.62
N GLU A 27 -2.98 -14.17 4.54
CA GLU A 27 -3.40 -12.78 4.67
C GLU A 27 -2.97 -12.11 5.98
N GLN A 28 -2.95 -12.87 7.09
CA GLN A 28 -2.52 -12.38 8.40
C GLN A 28 -1.01 -12.11 8.50
N ASP A 29 -0.19 -12.62 7.57
CA ASP A 29 1.25 -12.38 7.60
C ASP A 29 1.57 -10.88 7.40
N LYS A 30 0.63 -10.10 6.82
CA LYS A 30 0.70 -8.64 6.69
C LYS A 30 0.87 -7.92 8.04
N LEU A 31 0.36 -8.49 9.13
CA LEU A 31 0.52 -7.92 10.48
C LEU A 31 1.98 -7.86 10.93
N THR A 32 2.82 -8.78 10.44
CA THR A 32 4.24 -8.87 10.84
C THR A 32 5.10 -7.78 10.22
N VAL A 33 4.64 -7.19 9.12
CA VAL A 33 5.31 -6.12 8.38
C VAL A 33 4.54 -4.79 8.45
N ALA A 34 3.47 -4.72 9.25
CA ALA A 34 2.62 -3.55 9.34
C ALA A 34 3.34 -2.39 10.04
N GLU A 35 3.44 -1.26 9.34
CA GLU A 35 4.10 -0.05 9.83
C GLU A 35 3.15 0.85 10.60
N THR A 36 3.68 1.67 11.50
CA THR A 36 2.91 2.76 12.10
C THR A 36 2.77 3.89 11.08
N ASP A 37 1.62 4.57 11.02
CA ASP A 37 1.48 5.68 10.09
C ASP A 37 2.46 6.81 10.41
N GLY A 38 3.21 7.26 9.39
CA GLY A 38 4.29 8.24 9.51
C GLY A 38 5.62 7.68 10.03
N ASP A 39 5.70 6.38 10.32
CA ASP A 39 6.91 5.74 10.86
C ASP A 39 7.10 4.33 10.31
N GLY A 40 7.98 4.20 9.33
CA GLY A 40 8.39 2.91 8.81
C GLY A 40 9.22 2.95 7.52
N PRO A 41 10.01 1.90 7.28
CA PRO A 41 10.96 1.84 6.16
C PRO A 41 10.32 1.90 4.77
N LEU A 42 9.08 1.43 4.59
CA LEU A 42 8.36 1.51 3.31
C LEU A 42 7.91 2.95 3.04
N GLN A 43 7.44 3.65 4.06
CA GLN A 43 7.09 5.06 3.96
C GLN A 43 8.32 5.91 3.66
N ASP A 44 9.42 5.66 4.37
CA ASP A 44 10.71 6.30 4.10
C ASP A 44 11.21 6.01 2.69
N PHE A 45 11.08 4.77 2.23
CA PHE A 45 11.46 4.40 0.87
C PHE A 45 10.66 5.18 -0.17
N LEU A 46 9.33 5.27 -0.02
CA LEU A 46 8.46 5.99 -0.94
C LEU A 46 8.77 7.50 -0.95
N ALA A 47 8.90 8.12 0.22
CA ALA A 47 9.24 9.54 0.36
C ALA A 47 10.59 9.84 -0.29
N ASN A 48 11.62 9.04 0.04
CA ASN A 48 12.96 9.22 -0.50
C ASN A 48 13.04 8.96 -2.01
N ALA A 49 12.29 7.98 -2.53
CA ALA A 49 12.25 7.69 -3.97
C ALA A 49 11.58 8.82 -4.75
N ALA A 50 10.47 9.36 -4.24
CA ALA A 50 9.78 10.50 -4.84
C ALA A 50 10.68 11.74 -4.89
N HIS A 51 11.30 12.09 -3.76
CA HIS A 51 12.24 13.20 -3.66
C HIS A 51 13.47 13.04 -4.57
N ARG A 52 14.16 11.89 -4.48
CA ARG A 52 15.38 11.61 -5.25
C ARG A 52 15.17 11.75 -6.75
N HIS A 53 14.00 11.37 -7.24
CA HIS A 53 13.69 11.37 -8.67
C HIS A 53 12.84 12.57 -9.12
N GLY A 54 12.40 13.43 -8.20
CA GLY A 54 11.60 14.62 -8.52
C GLY A 54 10.26 14.29 -9.18
N ILE A 55 9.59 13.24 -8.71
CA ILE A 55 8.34 12.72 -9.28
C ILE A 55 7.22 12.63 -8.24
N HIS A 56 5.98 12.53 -8.73
CA HIS A 56 4.86 12.03 -7.91
C HIS A 56 4.91 10.51 -7.88
N LEU A 57 4.83 9.91 -6.69
CA LEU A 57 4.90 8.47 -6.51
C LEU A 57 3.65 7.97 -5.77
N VAL A 58 2.83 7.18 -6.47
CA VAL A 58 1.73 6.43 -5.87
C VAL A 58 2.30 5.10 -5.37
N GLY A 59 2.30 4.93 -4.05
CA GLY A 59 2.88 3.79 -3.34
C GLY A 59 2.05 2.51 -3.36
N GLY A 60 1.20 2.30 -4.37
CA GLY A 60 0.37 1.11 -4.46
C GLY A 60 -0.44 0.89 -3.19
N THR A 61 -0.30 -0.27 -2.54
CA THR A 61 -0.73 -0.42 -1.14
C THR A 61 0.38 -1.00 -0.28
N ILE A 62 0.47 -0.49 0.95
CA ILE A 62 1.31 -1.03 2.02
C ILE A 62 0.45 -1.32 3.27
N PRO A 63 0.82 -2.33 4.08
CA PRO A 63 0.11 -2.60 5.32
C PRO A 63 0.48 -1.56 6.37
N LEU A 64 -0.49 -0.73 6.76
CA LEU A 64 -0.36 0.17 7.92
C LEU A 64 -1.17 -0.35 9.10
N ARG A 65 -0.70 -0.05 10.30
CA ARG A 65 -1.47 -0.28 11.52
C ARG A 65 -2.73 0.57 11.51
N GLY A 66 -3.81 -0.07 11.92
CA GLY A 66 -5.14 0.51 11.97
C GLY A 66 -5.68 0.66 13.38
N GLY A 67 -6.99 0.79 13.49
CA GLY A 67 -7.71 0.83 14.77
C GLY A 67 -7.87 -0.55 15.41
N ASP A 68 -7.98 -1.61 14.62
CA ASP A 68 -8.05 -2.99 15.10
C ASP A 68 -6.64 -3.63 15.11
N PRO A 69 -6.10 -4.03 16.27
CA PRO A 69 -4.75 -4.61 16.35
C PRO A 69 -4.62 -5.97 15.65
N ARG A 70 -5.72 -6.58 15.22
CA ARG A 70 -5.74 -7.85 14.49
C ARG A 70 -5.80 -7.66 12.98
N ARG A 71 -5.95 -6.42 12.50
CA ARG A 71 -6.08 -6.09 11.08
C ARG A 71 -5.15 -4.95 10.68
N VAL A 72 -4.89 -4.85 9.39
CA VAL A 72 -4.10 -3.76 8.79
C VAL A 72 -4.98 -2.90 7.91
N ARG A 73 -4.58 -1.66 7.65
CA ARG A 73 -5.09 -0.86 6.54
C ARG A 73 -4.27 -1.20 5.30
N ALA A 74 -4.93 -1.51 4.18
CA ALA A 74 -4.28 -1.51 2.87
C ALA A 74 -4.21 -0.05 2.38
N ALA A 75 -3.14 0.64 2.77
CA ALA A 75 -3.00 2.08 2.57
C ALA A 75 -2.23 2.40 1.30
N CYS A 76 -2.83 3.23 0.44
CA CYS A 76 -2.20 3.84 -0.72
C CYS A 76 -1.73 5.25 -0.37
N LEU A 77 -0.40 5.43 -0.36
CA LEU A 77 0.22 6.72 -0.06
C LEU A 77 0.67 7.40 -1.35
N LEU A 78 0.39 8.69 -1.49
CA LEU A 78 0.92 9.53 -2.57
C LEU A 78 1.98 10.47 -2.00
N TYR A 79 3.20 10.38 -2.55
CA TYR A 79 4.28 11.31 -2.23
C TYR A 79 4.57 12.24 -3.41
N GLY A 80 4.87 13.49 -3.07
CA GLY A 80 5.27 14.54 -4.00
C GLY A 80 6.76 14.52 -4.34
N PRO A 81 7.18 15.33 -5.34
CA PRO A 81 8.57 15.43 -5.78
C PRO A 81 9.51 16.03 -4.73
N ASP A 82 8.98 16.63 -3.67
CA ASP A 82 9.70 17.11 -2.48
C ASP A 82 9.82 16.05 -1.38
N GLY A 83 9.28 14.85 -1.61
CA GLY A 83 9.23 13.76 -0.63
C GLY A 83 8.13 13.92 0.41
N GLN A 84 7.29 14.96 0.33
CA GLN A 84 6.18 15.15 1.26
C GLN A 84 5.00 14.26 0.89
N ARG A 85 4.29 13.74 1.89
CA ARG A 85 3.04 13.00 1.64
C ARG A 85 1.95 13.99 1.25
N LEU A 86 1.37 13.77 0.07
CA LEU A 86 0.27 14.59 -0.47
C LEU A 86 -1.10 14.00 -0.15
N ALA A 87 -1.21 12.67 -0.12
CA ALA A 87 -2.47 11.99 0.17
C ALA A 87 -2.25 10.58 0.75
N ARG A 88 -3.28 10.09 1.41
CA ARG A 88 -3.44 8.69 1.85
C ARG A 88 -4.86 8.26 1.51
N TYR A 89 -5.00 7.07 0.97
CA TYR A 89 -6.27 6.40 0.74
C TYR A 89 -6.21 5.01 1.36
N ASP A 90 -7.15 4.65 2.21
CA ASP A 90 -7.24 3.31 2.77
C ASP A 90 -8.32 2.52 2.00
N LYS A 91 -7.99 1.32 1.51
CA LYS A 91 -8.92 0.49 0.71
C LYS A 91 -10.26 0.32 1.42
N MET A 92 -11.32 0.88 0.84
CA MET A 92 -12.65 0.90 1.45
C MET A 92 -13.44 -0.39 1.17
N HIS A 93 -13.32 -0.90 -0.05
CA HIS A 93 -14.07 -2.08 -0.51
C HIS A 93 -13.14 -3.29 -0.49
N LEU A 94 -13.35 -4.16 0.49
CA LEU A 94 -12.56 -5.37 0.68
C LEU A 94 -13.11 -6.51 -0.16
N PHE A 95 -12.21 -7.35 -0.65
CA PHE A 95 -12.55 -8.47 -1.50
C PHE A 95 -12.92 -9.68 -0.64
N ASP A 96 -14.21 -9.82 -0.37
CA ASP A 96 -14.78 -11.00 0.28
C ASP A 96 -15.63 -11.77 -0.74
N VAL A 97 -15.13 -12.90 -1.21
CA VAL A 97 -15.81 -13.73 -2.23
C VAL A 97 -15.87 -15.19 -1.82
N SER A 98 -17.01 -15.82 -2.11
CA SER A 98 -17.21 -17.27 -2.01
C SER A 98 -17.72 -17.77 -3.36
N VAL A 99 -16.96 -18.64 -4.01
CA VAL A 99 -17.33 -19.18 -5.32
C VAL A 99 -18.21 -20.41 -5.13
N ALA A 100 -19.46 -20.32 -5.58
CA ALA A 100 -20.41 -21.43 -5.47
C ALA A 100 -19.91 -22.67 -6.24
N GLY A 101 -19.80 -23.81 -5.55
CA GLY A 101 -19.33 -25.08 -6.13
C GLY A 101 -17.81 -25.30 -6.03
N GLY A 102 -17.05 -24.36 -5.49
CA GLY A 102 -15.62 -24.51 -5.16
C GLY A 102 -15.36 -24.52 -3.65
N HIS A 103 -14.18 -24.96 -3.25
CA HIS A 103 -13.65 -24.81 -1.88
C HIS A 103 -12.94 -23.46 -1.67
N GLU A 104 -12.94 -22.58 -2.68
CA GLU A 104 -12.24 -21.30 -2.64
C GLU A 104 -13.11 -20.23 -1.99
N HIS A 105 -12.72 -19.88 -0.76
CA HIS A 105 -13.22 -18.74 -0.01
C HIS A 105 -12.06 -17.77 0.19
N TYR A 106 -12.25 -16.52 -0.21
CA TYR A 106 -11.29 -15.46 0.06
C TYR A 106 -11.99 -14.37 0.88
N HIS A 107 -11.48 -14.14 2.08
CA HIS A 107 -12.05 -13.22 3.06
C HIS A 107 -10.98 -12.20 3.47
N GLU A 108 -10.76 -11.19 2.64
CA GLU A 108 -9.79 -10.12 2.90
C GLU A 108 -10.12 -9.35 4.18
N SER A 109 -11.40 -9.20 4.51
CA SER A 109 -11.86 -8.50 5.72
C SER A 109 -11.42 -9.13 7.04
N ALA A 110 -10.96 -10.39 7.01
CA ALA A 110 -10.42 -11.08 8.18
C ALA A 110 -9.07 -10.51 8.64
N SER A 111 -8.29 -9.90 7.74
CA SER A 111 -6.95 -9.35 8.00
C SER A 111 -6.85 -7.86 7.67
N ILE A 112 -7.78 -7.30 6.91
CA ILE A 112 -7.77 -5.89 6.48
C ILE A 112 -8.98 -5.16 7.07
N GLU A 113 -8.75 -3.94 7.58
CA GLU A 113 -9.81 -3.03 7.99
C GLU A 113 -10.15 -2.02 6.87
N PRO A 114 -11.45 -1.84 6.54
CA PRO A 114 -11.89 -1.04 5.39
C PRO A 114 -11.83 0.46 5.68
N GLY A 115 -11.19 1.24 4.80
CA GLY A 115 -11.16 2.71 4.91
C GLY A 115 -12.56 3.32 5.03
N ASP A 116 -12.61 4.51 5.62
CA ASP A 116 -13.83 5.25 5.96
C ASP A 116 -14.08 6.49 5.08
N GLU A 117 -13.07 6.95 4.35
CA GLU A 117 -13.14 8.14 3.49
C GLU A 117 -12.66 7.85 2.04
N PRO A 118 -13.32 8.43 1.00
CA PRO A 118 -12.90 8.35 -0.41
C PRO A 118 -11.64 9.15 -0.76
#